data_AF-A0A0F0GWJ0-F1
#
_entry.id   AF-A0A0F0GWJ0-F1
#
_cell.length_a   1.000
_cell.length_b   1.000
_cell.length_c   1.000
_cell.angle_alpha   90.00
_cell.angle_beta   90.00
_cell.angle_gamma   90.00
#
_symmetry.space_group_name_H-M   'P 1'
#
loop_
_entity.id
_entity.type
_entity.pdbx_description
1 polymer ?
#
loop_
_entity_poly.entity_id
_entity_poly.type
_entity_poly.pdbx_seq_one_letter_code
_entity_poly.pdbx_strand_id
1 'polypeptide(L)' 'MKGRRQPLLCRGCAGHLYAVCTTDHTGGNKVGQWEVDHEMPVSCPLAGLLPLTGRVVSVHDLPGAEEVLGPPR' A
#
# COMPACT_ATOMS: atom_id res chain seq x y z
N MET A 1 -6.20 -22.01 -5.51
CA MET A 1 -5.89 -21.58 -4.12
C MET A 1 -5.77 -20.06 -4.14
N LYS A 2 -6.78 -19.31 -3.65
CA LYS A 2 -6.69 -17.84 -3.56
C LYS A 2 -5.74 -17.53 -2.41
N GLY A 3 -4.51 -17.13 -2.73
CA GLY A 3 -3.53 -16.70 -1.72
C GLY A 3 -4.17 -15.62 -0.86
N ARG A 4 -4.24 -15.85 0.46
CA ARG A 4 -4.64 -14.82 1.41
C ARG A 4 -3.61 -13.71 1.27
N ARG A 5 -3.98 -12.59 0.62
CA ARG A 5 -3.18 -11.37 0.67
C ARG A 5 -3.12 -11.01 2.14
N GLN A 6 -1.93 -11.09 2.73
CA GLN A 6 -1.74 -10.66 4.10
C GLN A 6 -2.14 -9.19 4.19
N PRO A 7 -2.82 -8.77 5.28
CA PRO A 7 -3.19 -7.38 5.45
C PRO A 7 -1.93 -6.52 5.49
N LEU A 8 -1.93 -5.39 4.78
CA LEU A 8 -0.88 -4.40 4.90
C LEU A 8 -1.11 -3.65 6.21
N LEU A 9 -0.08 -3.58 7.05
CA LEU A 9 -0.15 -2.85 8.31
C LEU A 9 0.69 -1.58 8.23
N CYS A 10 0.19 -0.52 8.83
CA CYS A 10 0.95 0.70 9.03
C CYS A 10 2.01 0.47 10.11
N ARG A 11 3.29 0.68 9.78
CA ARG A 11 4.42 0.56 10.72
C ARG A 11 4.33 1.58 11.87
N GLY A 12 3.68 2.73 11.64
CA GLY A 12 3.53 3.80 12.63
C GLY A 12 2.47 3.54 13.70
N CYS A 13 1.36 2.86 13.37
CA CYS A 13 0.24 2.67 14.30
C CYS A 13 -0.29 1.23 14.38
N ALA A 14 0.27 0.29 13.61
CA ALA A 14 -0.21 -1.08 13.40
C ALA A 14 -1.65 -1.19 12.84
N GLY A 15 -2.24 -0.08 12.39
CA GLY A 15 -3.56 -0.06 11.75
C GLY A 15 -3.53 -0.68 10.36
N HIS A 16 -4.69 -1.18 9.90
CA HIS A 16 -4.84 -1.73 8.56
C HIS A 16 -4.76 -0.64 7.50
N LEU A 17 -4.05 -0.95 6.43
CA LEU A 17 -3.95 -0.14 5.22
C LEU A 17 -4.72 -0.83 4.09
N TYR A 18 -5.51 -0.06 3.35
CA TYR A 18 -5.98 -0.51 2.05
C TYR A 18 -4.87 -0.31 1.02
N ALA A 19 -4.88 -1.11 -0.04
CA ALA A 19 -4.09 -0.87 -1.23
C ALA A 19 -4.93 -1.15 -2.47
N VAL A 20 -5.11 -0.15 -3.32
CA VAL A 20 -5.79 -0.26 -4.60
C VAL A 20 -4.75 -0.18 -5.71
N CYS A 21 -4.84 -1.09 -6.68
CA CYS A 21 -4.02 -1.11 -7.88
C CYS A 21 -4.94 -0.97 -9.08
N THR A 22 -4.83 0.12 -9.84
CA THR A 22 -5.46 0.25 -11.14
C THR A 22 -4.45 -0.12 -12.22
N THR A 23 -4.66 -1.29 -12.82
CA THR A 23 -3.88 -1.75 -13.97
C THR A 23 -4.57 -1.34 -15.26
N ASP A 24 -3.90 -0.53 -16.07
CA ASP A 24 -4.30 -0.34 -17.47
C ASP A 24 -4.01 -1.64 -18.23
N HIS A 25 -5.07 -2.33 -18.67
CA HIS A 25 -4.94 -3.57 -19.44
C HIS A 25 -4.43 -3.33 -20.88
N THR A 26 -4.19 -2.07 -21.25
CA THR A 26 -3.68 -1.63 -22.55
C THR A 26 -2.16 -1.80 -22.61
N GLY A 27 -1.73 -3.03 -22.95
CA GLY A 27 -0.40 -3.29 -23.49
C GLY A 27 0.61 -3.81 -22.49
N GLY A 28 0.55 -5.13 -22.22
CA GLY A 28 1.68 -6.01 -21.84
C GLY A 28 2.53 -5.68 -20.60
N ASN A 29 2.40 -4.50 -20.02
CA ASN A 29 3.25 -4.01 -18.95
C ASN A 29 2.59 -4.28 -17.60
N LYS A 30 3.33 -4.91 -16.68
CA LYS A 30 2.83 -5.37 -15.36
C LYS A 30 2.74 -4.24 -14.33
N VAL A 31 2.84 -2.99 -14.77
CA VAL A 31 2.94 -1.83 -13.88
C VAL A 31 1.55 -1.26 -13.65
N GLY A 32 1.15 -1.16 -12.39
CA GLY A 32 -0.12 -0.54 -11.98
C GLY A 32 0.08 0.82 -11.33
N GLN A 33 -0.96 1.65 -11.35
CA GLN A 33 -1.04 2.82 -10.47
C GLN A 33 -1.57 2.35 -9.13
N TRP A 34 -0.85 2.69 -8.06
CA TRP A 34 -1.19 2.28 -6.70
C TRP A 34 -1.55 3.48 -5.84
N GLU A 35 -2.47 3.24 -4.91
CA GLU A 35 -2.77 4.10 -3.76
C GLU A 35 -2.85 3.23 -2.50
N VAL A 36 -2.22 3.69 -1.43
CA VAL A 36 -2.23 3.04 -0.10
C VAL A 36 -2.53 4.09 0.97
N ASP A 37 -3.52 3.84 1.81
CA ASP A 37 -3.84 4.66 2.99
C ASP A 37 -4.51 3.82 4.08
N HIS A 38 -4.77 4.40 5.24
CA HIS A 38 -5.50 3.77 6.33
C HIS A 38 -6.95 3.49 5.94
N GLU A 39 -7.43 2.29 6.27
CA GLU A 39 -8.84 1.91 6.07
C GLU A 39 -9.80 2.76 6.91
N MET A 40 -9.33 3.26 8.05
CA MET A 40 -10.09 4.08 8.99
C MET A 40 -9.26 5.30 9.42
N PRO A 41 -9.89 6.45 9.72
CA PRO A 41 -9.19 7.58 10.31
C PRO A 41 -8.51 7.18 11.62
N VAL A 42 -7.20 7.38 11.71
CA VAL A 42 -6.41 7.07 12.90
C VAL A 42 -5.43 8.20 13.18
N SER A 43 -5.14 8.43 14.46
CA SER A 43 -3.99 9.25 14.84
C SER A 43 -2.73 8.43 14.58
N CYS A 44 -2.00 8.78 13.52
CA CYS A 44 -0.81 8.04 13.09
C CYS A 44 0.39 8.99 12.96
N PRO A 45 1.56 8.65 13.54
CA PRO A 45 2.75 9.49 13.42
C PRO A 45 3.27 9.60 11.97
N LEU A 46 2.88 8.69 11.10
CA LEU A 46 3.24 8.67 9.68
C LEU A 46 2.14 9.23 8.76
N ALA A 47 1.09 9.84 9.31
CA ALA A 47 -0.03 10.36 8.51
C ALA A 47 0.41 11.36 7.44
N GLY A 48 1.49 12.12 7.65
CA GLY A 48 2.04 13.04 6.66
C GLY A 48 2.74 12.39 5.47
N LEU A 49 2.97 11.07 5.51
CA LEU A 49 3.52 10.30 4.39
C LEU A 49 2.42 9.62 3.56
N LEU A 50 1.17 9.67 4.02
CA LEU A 50 0.04 8.99 3.41
C LEU A 50 -0.90 9.98 2.71
N PRO A 51 -1.58 9.57 1.61
CA PRO A 51 -1.50 8.25 0.97
C PRO A 51 -0.17 8.04 0.22
N LEU A 52 0.35 6.80 0.21
CA LEU A 52 1.41 6.45 -0.74
C LEU A 52 0.77 6.27 -2.12
N THR A 53 1.30 6.96 -3.13
CA THR A 53 0.83 6.84 -4.50
C THR A 53 1.99 6.68 -5.46
N GLY A 54 1.76 5.97 -6.57
CA GLY A 54 2.80 5.83 -7.59
C GLY A 54 2.59 4.71 -8.60
N ARG A 55 3.45 4.71 -9.60
CA ARG A 55 3.43 3.76 -10.72
C ARG A 55 4.50 2.68 -10.51
N VAL A 56 4.10 1.49 -10.08
CA VAL A 56 5.03 0.40 -9.71
C VAL A 56 4.45 -0.99 -9.98
N VAL A 57 5.33 -2.00 -10.00
CA VAL A 57 4.94 -3.42 -10.18
C VAL A 57 4.43 -4.00 -8.87
N SER A 58 5.08 -3.70 -7.75
CA SER A 58 4.68 -4.12 -6.40
C SER A 58 4.37 -2.91 -5.53
N VAL A 59 3.39 -3.04 -4.63
CA VAL A 59 3.09 -2.02 -3.60
C VAL A 59 4.30 -1.68 -2.73
N HIS A 60 5.24 -2.63 -2.55
CA HIS A 60 6.46 -2.44 -1.76
C HIS A 60 7.52 -1.61 -2.49
N ASP A 61 7.35 -1.37 -3.80
CA ASP A 61 8.25 -0.52 -4.57
C ASP A 61 7.81 0.95 -4.55
N LEU A 62 6.70 1.27 -3.88
CA LEU A 62 6.23 2.66 -3.75
C LEU A 62 7.28 3.51 -2.99
N PRO A 63 7.49 4.77 -3.40
CA PRO A 63 8.28 5.70 -2.59
C PRO A 63 7.67 5.81 -1.20
N GLY A 64 8.45 5.62 -0.14
CA GLY A 64 7.95 5.67 1.25
C GLY A 64 7.39 4.35 1.80
N ALA A 65 7.42 3.27 1.01
CA ALA A 65 6.85 1.97 1.42
C ALA A 65 7.57 1.34 2.61
N GLU A 66 8.89 1.48 2.75
CA GLU A 66 9.63 0.91 3.88
C GLU A 66 9.33 1.63 5.20
N GLU A 67 9.02 2.91 5.13
CA GLU A 67 8.64 3.73 6.29
C GLU A 67 7.22 3.42 6.75
N VAL A 68 6.31 3.15 5.81
CA VAL A 68 4.87 3.01 6.07
C VAL A 68 4.44 1.55 6.24
N LEU A 69 4.93 0.60 5.44
CA LEU A 69 4.47 -0.79 5.44
C LEU A 69 5.23 -1.63 6.47
N GLY A 70 4.48 -2.26 7.36
CA GLY A 70 5.00 -3.16 8.40
C GLY A 70 4.58 -4.61 8.19
N PRO A 71 5.31 -5.58 8.76
CA PRO A 71 4.90 -6.98 8.76
C PRO A 71 3.58 -7.15 9.53
N PRO A 72 2.76 -8.15 9.15
CA PRO A 72 1.63 -8.59 9.98
C PRO A 72 2.13 -8.98 11.37
N ARG A 73 1.50 -8.47 12.43
CA ARG A 73 1.77 -8.89 13.82
C ARG A 73 1.04 -10.18 14.17
#